data_AF-A0A938S073-F1
#
_entry.id   AF-A0A938S073-F1
#
_cell.length_a   1.000
_cell.length_b   1.000
_cell.length_c   1.000
_cell.angle_alpha   90.00
_cell.angle_beta   90.00
_cell.angle_gamma   90.00
#
_symmetry.space_group_name_H-M   'P 1'
#
loop_
_entity.id
_entity.type
_entity.pdbx_description
1 polymer ?
#
loop_
_entity_poly.entity_id
_entity_poly.type
_entity_poly.pdbx_seq_one_letter_code
_entity_poly.pdbx_strand_id
1 'polypeptide(L)'
;MKRSTILVVGALLVAAVAWTAYGQAGGGATRGGRGGFGAMGETQQKALAELQEQVAKLKAMSERAAQGSQDRSFQDMSEEERTKMREQMTQRMQEQQQILASMQQNLDRLKGGRQLLLEHNESLKPLQEALASAQKENAKATAKVLEQMVAQRQKQFEDKITAMGMTMEQLQRMGQRRQPQ
;
A
#
# COMPACT_ATOMS: atom_id res chain seq x y z
N MET A 1 19.29 1.27 -9.26
CA MET A 1 18.94 1.69 -7.87
C MET A 1 20.15 1.46 -6.98
N LYS A 2 20.52 2.44 -6.14
CA LYS A 2 21.71 2.33 -5.29
C LYS A 2 21.42 1.29 -4.20
N ARG A 3 22.38 0.41 -3.89
CA ARG A 3 22.24 -0.69 -2.89
C ARG A 3 21.75 -0.20 -1.53
N SER A 4 22.02 1.08 -1.20
CA SER A 4 21.50 1.76 -0.02
C SER A 4 19.98 1.87 0.02
N THR A 5 19.30 2.04 -1.11
CA THR A 5 17.83 2.19 -1.14
C THR A 5 17.12 0.88 -0.76
N ILE A 6 17.66 -0.27 -1.17
CA ILE A 6 17.11 -1.60 -0.84
C ILE A 6 17.30 -1.91 0.64
N LEU A 7 18.45 -1.55 1.20
CA LEU A 7 18.72 -1.72 2.64
C LEU A 7 17.83 -0.82 3.50
N VAL A 8 17.56 0.42 3.07
CA VAL A 8 16.67 1.35 3.78
C VAL A 8 15.22 0.85 3.76
N VAL A 9 14.74 0.37 2.61
CA VAL A 9 13.38 -0.19 2.52
C VAL A 9 13.25 -1.48 3.34
N GLY A 10 14.27 -2.35 3.32
CA GLY A 10 14.30 -3.55 4.15
C GLY A 10 14.30 -3.24 5.65
N ALA A 11 15.12 -2.28 6.09
CA ALA A 11 15.18 -1.86 7.49
C ALA A 11 13.86 -1.21 7.95
N LEU A 12 13.21 -0.41 7.09
CA LEU A 12 11.90 0.19 7.38
C LEU A 12 10.79 -0.86 7.48
N LEU A 13 10.82 -1.89 6.61
CA LEU A 13 9.86 -3.00 6.69
C LEU A 13 10.04 -3.83 7.96
N VAL A 14 11.27 -4.13 8.37
CA VAL A 14 11.55 -4.86 9.62
C VAL A 14 11.14 -4.02 10.84
N ALA A 15 11.41 -2.72 10.83
CA ALA A 15 10.98 -1.83 11.91
C ALA A 15 9.44 -1.71 12.01
N ALA A 16 8.73 -1.68 10.87
CA ALA A 16 7.27 -1.65 10.84
C ALA A 16 6.66 -2.97 11.38
N VAL A 17 7.22 -4.13 11.01
CA VAL A 17 6.78 -5.44 11.53
C VAL A 17 7.06 -5.54 13.03
N ALA A 18 8.23 -5.09 13.50
CA ALA A 18 8.57 -5.07 14.93
C ALA A 18 7.61 -4.17 15.74
N TRP A 19 7.18 -3.03 15.18
CA TRP A 19 6.19 -2.15 15.79
C TRP A 19 4.80 -2.81 15.91
N THR A 20 4.38 -3.57 14.89
CA THR A 20 3.09 -4.29 14.94
C THR A 20 3.07 -5.43 15.96
N ALA A 21 4.20 -6.12 16.15
CA ALA A 21 4.33 -7.17 17.16
C ALA A 21 4.35 -6.59 18.59
N TYR A 22 4.97 -5.42 18.79
CA TYR A 22 5.02 -4.75 20.09
C TYR A 22 3.65 -4.16 20.50
N GLY A 23 2.84 -3.71 19.54
CA GLY A 23 1.47 -3.22 19.79
C GLY A 23 0.44 -4.29 20.18
N GLN A 24 0.75 -5.58 19.98
CA GLN A 24 -0.17 -6.69 20.25
C GLN A 24 0.05 -7.35 21.62
N ALA A 25 1.18 -7.09 22.29
CA ALA A 25 1.53 -7.72 23.56
C ALA A 25 1.05 -6.95 24.83
N GLY A 26 0.46 -5.76 24.67
CA GLY A 26 0.22 -4.83 25.79
C GLY A 26 -1.21 -4.33 26.00
N GLY A 27 -2.24 -5.08 25.60
CA GLY A 27 -3.63 -4.58 25.60
C GLY A 27 -4.70 -5.59 25.99
N GLY A 28 -4.77 -5.93 27.29
CA GLY A 28 -6.02 -6.11 28.05
C GLY A 28 -7.06 -7.11 27.53
N ALA A 29 -7.18 -8.23 28.23
CA ALA A 29 -8.30 -9.15 28.16
C ALA A 29 -9.65 -8.48 28.50
N THR A 30 -10.62 -8.56 27.59
CA THR A 30 -12.05 -8.51 27.94
C THR A 30 -12.83 -9.57 27.16
N ARG A 31 -13.10 -10.66 27.88
CA ARG A 31 -14.21 -11.61 27.79
C ARG A 31 -15.44 -11.11 27.01
N GLY A 32 -15.76 -11.77 25.89
CA GLY A 32 -17.10 -11.75 25.26
C GLY A 32 -17.10 -11.55 23.75
N GLY A 33 -17.15 -12.64 22.97
CA GLY A 33 -17.38 -12.56 21.53
C GLY A 33 -16.80 -13.73 20.72
N ARG A 34 -17.28 -14.94 21.00
CA ARG A 34 -16.99 -16.15 20.21
C ARG A 34 -17.60 -15.99 18.81
N GLY A 35 -16.79 -15.58 17.81
CA GLY A 35 -17.22 -15.63 16.41
C GLY A 35 -16.49 -14.74 15.40
N GLY A 36 -15.70 -13.73 15.81
CA GLY A 36 -15.14 -12.74 14.86
C GLY A 36 -13.61 -12.64 14.77
N PHE A 37 -12.88 -13.15 15.76
CA PHE A 37 -11.42 -12.92 15.87
C PHE A 37 -10.55 -14.03 15.24
N GLY A 38 -11.09 -15.22 14.98
CA GLY A 38 -10.35 -16.31 14.33
C GLY A 38 -10.08 -16.06 12.84
N ALA A 39 -11.12 -15.67 12.10
CA ALA A 39 -11.01 -15.37 10.67
C ALA A 39 -10.09 -14.17 10.39
N MET A 40 -10.08 -13.15 11.26
CA MET A 40 -9.21 -11.99 11.08
C MET A 40 -7.73 -12.35 11.30
N GLY A 41 -7.42 -13.22 12.27
CA GLY A 41 -6.08 -13.77 12.45
C GLY A 41 -5.60 -14.60 11.25
N GLU A 42 -6.47 -15.44 10.69
CA GLU A 42 -6.15 -16.23 9.49
C GLU A 42 -5.89 -15.36 8.25
N THR A 43 -6.69 -14.31 8.04
CA THR A 43 -6.48 -13.38 6.92
C THR A 43 -5.18 -12.58 7.06
N GLN A 44 -4.81 -12.19 8.28
CA GLN A 44 -3.53 -11.53 8.55
C GLN A 44 -2.34 -12.47 8.37
N GLN A 45 -2.45 -13.71 8.83
CA GLN A 45 -1.41 -14.72 8.63
C GLN A 45 -1.22 -15.04 7.14
N LYS A 46 -2.30 -15.16 6.38
CA LYS A 46 -2.25 -15.33 4.92
C LYS A 46 -1.61 -14.13 4.23
N ALA A 47 -2.01 -12.90 4.59
CA ALA A 47 -1.42 -11.68 4.04
C ALA A 47 0.09 -11.56 4.37
N LEU A 48 0.51 -11.97 5.57
CA LEU A 48 1.94 -12.02 5.94
C LEU A 48 2.70 -13.07 5.12
N ALA A 49 2.15 -14.27 4.96
CA ALA A 49 2.77 -15.33 4.17
C ALA A 49 2.90 -14.92 2.69
N GLU A 50 1.84 -14.34 2.11
CA GLU A 50 1.87 -13.82 0.74
C GLU A 50 2.88 -12.67 0.59
N LEU A 51 2.98 -11.79 1.59
CA LEU A 51 3.97 -10.71 1.59
C LEU A 51 5.40 -11.26 1.65
N GLN A 52 5.67 -12.27 2.48
CA GLN A 52 6.97 -12.96 2.52
C GLN A 52 7.31 -13.59 1.16
N GLU A 53 6.34 -14.26 0.52
CA GLU A 53 6.52 -14.85 -0.81
C GLU A 53 6.81 -13.77 -1.87
N GLN A 54 6.11 -12.65 -1.84
CA GLN A 54 6.30 -11.53 -2.78
C GLN A 54 7.66 -10.85 -2.60
N VAL A 55 8.11 -10.69 -1.35
CA VAL A 55 9.46 -10.20 -1.04
C VAL A 55 10.52 -11.19 -1.54
N ALA A 56 10.31 -12.49 -1.38
CA ALA A 56 11.20 -13.51 -1.93
C ALA A 56 11.27 -13.46 -3.47
N LYS A 57 10.12 -13.30 -4.15
CA LYS A 57 10.07 -13.13 -5.62
C LYS A 57 10.82 -11.88 -6.08
N LEU A 58 10.63 -10.74 -5.40
CA LEU A 58 11.37 -9.51 -5.67
C LEU A 58 12.87 -9.68 -5.49
N LYS A 59 13.29 -10.35 -4.41
CA LYS A 59 14.70 -10.66 -4.17
C LYS A 59 15.28 -11.52 -5.29
N ALA A 60 14.60 -12.60 -5.66
CA ALA A 60 15.03 -13.47 -6.76
C ALA A 60 15.10 -12.73 -8.11
N MET A 61 14.14 -11.86 -8.40
CA MET A 61 14.21 -11.00 -9.60
C MET A 61 15.39 -10.03 -9.56
N SER A 62 15.69 -9.45 -8.39
CA SER A 62 16.81 -8.53 -8.23
C SER A 62 18.16 -9.23 -8.40
N GLU A 63 18.28 -10.46 -7.91
CA GLU A 63 19.49 -11.29 -8.03
C GLU A 63 19.69 -11.71 -9.50
N ARG A 64 18.62 -12.11 -10.20
CA ARG A 64 18.67 -12.38 -11.65
C ARG A 64 19.02 -11.14 -12.48
N ALA A 65 18.49 -9.97 -12.10
CA ALA A 65 18.81 -8.72 -12.79
C ALA A 65 20.29 -8.32 -12.60
N ALA A 66 20.86 -8.58 -11.43
CA ALA A 66 22.28 -8.34 -11.14
C ALA A 66 23.22 -9.31 -11.87
N GLN A 67 22.75 -10.54 -12.17
CA GLN A 67 23.52 -11.52 -12.95
C GLN A 67 23.45 -11.27 -14.47
N GLY A 68 22.37 -10.65 -14.97
CA GLY A 68 22.16 -10.38 -16.39
C GLY A 68 22.78 -9.08 -16.93
N SER A 69 23.35 -8.23 -16.07
CA SER A 69 24.05 -6.99 -16.46
C SER A 69 25.49 -7.26 -16.85
N GLN A 70 25.68 -8.13 -17.84
CA GLN A 70 27.00 -8.50 -18.36
C GLN A 70 27.21 -7.87 -19.75
N ASP A 71 27.82 -6.69 -19.77
CA ASP A 71 28.74 -6.13 -20.79
C ASP A 71 28.48 -6.35 -22.29
N ARG A 72 27.22 -6.53 -22.75
CA ARG A 72 26.90 -6.44 -24.19
C ARG A 72 26.26 -5.10 -24.49
N SER A 73 26.96 -4.32 -25.31
CA SER A 73 26.44 -3.04 -25.80
C SER A 73 25.19 -3.30 -26.64
N PHE A 74 24.10 -2.59 -26.32
CA PHE A 74 22.83 -2.64 -27.07
C PHE A 74 23.04 -2.40 -28.57
N GLN A 75 24.13 -1.70 -28.91
CA GLN A 75 24.53 -1.34 -30.27
C GLN A 75 25.07 -2.54 -31.08
N ASP A 76 25.59 -3.58 -30.42
CA ASP A 76 26.20 -4.74 -31.08
C ASP A 76 25.21 -5.91 -31.28
N MET A 77 23.98 -5.76 -30.80
CA MET A 77 22.92 -6.76 -30.92
C MET A 77 22.17 -6.66 -32.26
N SER A 78 21.78 -7.80 -32.82
CA SER A 78 20.87 -7.89 -33.97
C SER A 78 19.47 -7.34 -33.63
N GLU A 79 18.68 -6.96 -34.64
CA GLU A 79 17.33 -6.41 -34.44
C GLU A 79 16.39 -7.39 -33.72
N GLU A 80 16.50 -8.69 -34.02
CA GLU A 80 15.75 -9.75 -33.34
C GLU A 80 16.13 -9.85 -31.85
N GLU A 81 17.42 -9.80 -31.53
CA GLU A 81 17.91 -9.84 -30.16
C GLU A 81 17.51 -8.58 -29.37
N ARG A 82 17.53 -7.40 -30.00
CA ARG A 82 17.06 -6.15 -29.39
C ARG A 82 15.57 -6.20 -29.07
N THR A 83 14.78 -6.78 -29.98
CA THR A 83 13.32 -6.94 -29.80
C THR A 83 13.03 -7.87 -28.64
N LYS A 84 13.66 -9.05 -28.61
CA LYS A 84 13.54 -10.03 -27.52
C LYS A 84 13.95 -9.44 -26.17
N MET A 85 14.99 -8.61 -26.14
CA MET A 85 15.42 -7.95 -24.91
C MET A 85 14.43 -6.88 -24.44
N ARG A 86 13.85 -6.09 -25.35
CA ARG A 86 12.79 -5.12 -25.00
C ARG A 86 11.57 -5.83 -24.41
N GLU A 87 11.11 -6.90 -25.06
CA GLU A 87 9.99 -7.71 -24.56
C GLU A 87 10.28 -8.27 -23.16
N GLN A 88 11.48 -8.83 -22.93
CA GLN A 88 11.87 -9.31 -21.61
C GLN A 88 11.93 -8.19 -20.56
N MET A 89 12.41 -6.99 -20.93
CA MET A 89 12.40 -5.83 -20.02
C MET A 89 10.97 -5.38 -19.69
N THR A 90 10.09 -5.31 -20.69
CA THR A 90 8.68 -4.97 -20.51
C THR A 90 7.96 -5.98 -19.62
N GLN A 91 8.17 -7.28 -19.86
CA GLN A 91 7.61 -8.34 -19.02
C GLN A 91 8.09 -8.22 -17.57
N ARG A 92 9.41 -8.04 -17.35
CA ARG A 92 9.96 -7.84 -15.99
C ARG A 92 9.37 -6.61 -15.31
N MET A 93 9.19 -5.51 -16.03
CA MET A 93 8.54 -4.31 -15.48
C MET A 93 7.10 -4.58 -15.08
N GLN A 94 6.33 -5.27 -15.92
CA GLN A 94 4.95 -5.63 -15.62
C GLN A 94 4.86 -6.57 -14.41
N GLU A 95 5.71 -7.59 -14.34
CA GLU A 95 5.79 -8.51 -13.19
C GLU A 95 6.15 -7.77 -11.90
N GLN A 96 7.13 -6.85 -11.94
CA GLN A 96 7.48 -6.02 -10.79
C GLN A 96 6.31 -5.14 -10.35
N GLN A 97 5.59 -4.50 -11.28
CA GLN A 97 4.42 -3.69 -10.96
C GLN A 97 3.32 -4.52 -10.31
N GLN A 98 3.05 -5.72 -10.81
CA GLN A 98 2.06 -6.63 -10.23
C GLN A 98 2.44 -7.06 -8.80
N ILE A 99 3.71 -7.39 -8.57
CA ILE A 99 4.18 -7.77 -7.23
C ILE A 99 4.08 -6.59 -6.26
N LEU A 100 4.48 -5.38 -6.68
CA LEU A 100 4.32 -4.18 -5.85
C LEU A 100 2.86 -3.87 -5.53
N ALA A 101 1.97 -3.99 -6.52
CA ALA A 101 0.53 -3.78 -6.32
C ALA A 101 -0.05 -4.79 -5.33
N SER A 102 0.35 -6.06 -5.43
CA SER A 102 -0.10 -7.09 -4.50
C SER A 102 0.46 -6.91 -3.09
N MET A 103 1.72 -6.48 -2.95
CA MET A 103 2.30 -6.15 -1.64
C MET A 103 1.55 -4.99 -0.99
N GLN A 104 1.22 -3.95 -1.76
CA GLN A 104 0.42 -2.83 -1.27
C GLN A 104 -0.95 -3.30 -0.77
N GLN A 105 -1.62 -4.17 -1.52
CA GLN A 105 -2.91 -4.74 -1.11
C GLN A 105 -2.78 -5.55 0.19
N ASN A 106 -1.72 -6.33 0.34
CA ASN A 106 -1.46 -7.10 1.55
C ASN A 106 -1.11 -6.21 2.73
N LEU A 107 -0.35 -5.13 2.52
CA LEU A 107 -0.12 -4.11 3.54
C LEU A 107 -1.42 -3.41 3.97
N ASP A 108 -2.30 -3.08 3.03
CA ASP A 108 -3.60 -2.48 3.33
C ASP A 108 -4.47 -3.42 4.17
N ARG A 109 -4.49 -4.72 3.84
CA ARG A 109 -5.15 -5.77 4.64
C ARG A 109 -4.58 -5.87 6.06
N LEU A 110 -3.26 -5.80 6.20
CA LEU A 110 -2.56 -5.85 7.49
C LEU A 110 -2.80 -4.61 8.35
N LYS A 111 -2.78 -3.42 7.75
CA LYS A 111 -3.17 -2.17 8.41
C LYS A 111 -4.59 -2.23 8.94
N GLY A 112 -5.47 -2.90 8.19
CA GLY A 112 -6.87 -3.03 8.50
C GLY A 112 -7.63 -1.72 8.30
N GLY A 113 -8.96 -1.82 8.27
CA GLY A 113 -9.82 -0.71 7.89
C GLY A 113 -9.68 0.55 8.76
N ARG A 114 -9.44 0.38 10.07
CA ARG A 114 -9.31 1.51 11.00
C ARG A 114 -8.08 2.38 10.72
N GLN A 115 -6.92 1.76 10.55
CA GLN A 115 -5.69 2.51 10.30
C GLN A 115 -5.75 3.21 8.94
N LEU A 116 -6.32 2.53 7.94
CA LEU A 116 -6.54 3.12 6.62
C LEU A 116 -7.48 4.34 6.66
N LEU A 117 -8.55 4.29 7.48
CA LEU A 117 -9.44 5.43 7.66
C LEU A 117 -8.72 6.64 8.30
N LEU A 118 -7.86 6.39 9.29
CA LEU A 118 -7.08 7.44 9.94
C LEU A 118 -6.13 8.11 8.95
N GLU A 119 -5.32 7.31 8.24
CA GLU A 119 -4.38 7.81 7.24
C GLU A 119 -5.10 8.55 6.10
N HIS A 120 -6.26 8.06 5.67
CA HIS A 120 -7.07 8.72 4.66
C HIS A 120 -7.55 10.10 5.14
N ASN A 121 -8.14 10.17 6.33
CA ASN A 121 -8.62 11.43 6.91
C ASN A 121 -7.47 12.43 7.11
N GLU A 122 -6.31 11.98 7.58
CA GLU A 122 -5.12 12.82 7.72
C GLU A 122 -4.62 13.34 6.37
N SER A 123 -4.65 12.51 5.33
CA SER A 123 -4.24 12.91 3.98
C SER A 123 -5.18 13.94 3.34
N LEU A 124 -6.43 14.01 3.78
CA LEU A 124 -7.43 14.97 3.28
C LEU A 124 -7.31 16.35 3.96
N LYS A 125 -6.81 16.42 5.20
CA LYS A 125 -6.69 17.70 5.94
C LYS A 125 -6.02 18.83 5.14
N PRO A 126 -4.82 18.67 4.56
CA PRO A 126 -4.18 19.76 3.84
C PRO A 126 -4.98 20.21 2.60
N LEU A 127 -5.69 19.29 1.94
CA LEU A 127 -6.56 19.64 0.81
C LEU A 127 -7.81 20.39 1.25
N GLN A 128 -8.39 20.01 2.39
CA GLN A 128 -9.53 20.70 2.98
C GLN A 128 -9.15 22.10 3.48
N GLU A 129 -7.98 22.24 4.10
CA GLU A 129 -7.42 23.53 4.52
C GLU A 129 -7.15 24.44 3.30
N ALA A 130 -6.53 23.91 2.25
CA ALA A 130 -6.30 24.65 1.01
C ALA A 130 -7.62 25.06 0.34
N LEU A 131 -8.63 24.18 0.36
CA LEU A 131 -9.95 24.45 -0.19
C LEU A 131 -10.66 25.57 0.59
N ALA A 132 -10.61 25.52 1.92
CA ALA A 132 -11.15 26.57 2.77
C ALA A 132 -10.43 27.92 2.51
N SER A 133 -9.11 27.91 2.33
CA SER A 133 -8.35 29.11 1.96
C SER A 133 -8.77 29.65 0.60
N ALA A 134 -8.87 28.77 -0.41
CA ALA A 134 -9.30 29.15 -1.76
C ALA A 134 -10.72 29.74 -1.78
N GLN A 135 -11.63 29.19 -0.98
CA GLN A 135 -12.98 29.74 -0.82
C GLN A 135 -12.98 31.11 -0.15
N LYS A 136 -12.18 31.28 0.93
CA LYS A 136 -12.01 32.56 1.62
C LYS A 136 -11.44 33.66 0.72
N GLU A 137 -10.52 33.28 -0.17
CA GLU A 137 -9.87 34.18 -1.14
C GLU A 137 -10.69 34.37 -2.44
N ASN A 138 -11.90 33.80 -2.53
CA ASN A 138 -12.71 33.79 -3.75
C ASN A 138 -11.99 33.21 -4.99
N ALA A 139 -11.00 32.33 -4.80
CA ALA A 139 -10.28 31.64 -5.86
C ALA A 139 -11.10 30.47 -6.43
N LYS A 140 -12.21 30.79 -7.12
CA LYS A 140 -13.24 29.82 -7.56
C LYS A 140 -12.68 28.67 -8.43
N ALA A 141 -11.74 28.96 -9.32
CA ALA A 141 -11.11 27.93 -10.16
C ALA A 141 -10.27 26.95 -9.32
N THR A 142 -9.48 27.48 -8.40
CA THR A 142 -8.67 26.69 -7.46
C THR A 142 -9.54 25.85 -6.52
N ALA A 143 -10.60 26.45 -5.96
CA ALA A 143 -11.55 25.76 -5.12
C ALA A 143 -12.18 24.56 -5.85
N LYS A 144 -12.62 24.75 -7.10
CA LYS A 144 -13.19 23.67 -7.92
C LYS A 144 -12.20 22.52 -8.18
N VAL A 145 -10.93 22.84 -8.44
CA VAL A 145 -9.89 21.81 -8.62
C VAL A 145 -9.65 21.04 -7.32
N LEU A 146 -9.61 21.74 -6.18
CA LEU A 146 -9.43 21.11 -4.87
C LEU A 146 -10.64 20.23 -4.49
N GLU A 147 -11.86 20.65 -4.80
CA GLU A 147 -13.08 19.85 -4.63
C GLU A 147 -13.00 18.54 -5.42
N GLN A 148 -12.57 18.62 -6.68
CA GLN A 148 -12.38 17.44 -7.53
C GLN A 148 -11.29 16.51 -6.97
N MET A 149 -10.19 17.05 -6.45
CA MET A 149 -9.13 16.25 -5.83
C MET A 149 -9.61 15.55 -4.55
N VAL A 150 -10.40 16.23 -3.71
CA VAL A 150 -10.99 15.62 -2.51
C VAL A 150 -11.95 14.50 -2.90
N ALA A 151 -12.86 14.75 -3.84
CA ALA A 151 -13.82 13.74 -4.30
C ALA A 151 -13.13 12.53 -4.95
N GLN A 152 -12.10 12.76 -5.76
CA GLN A 152 -11.33 11.68 -6.37
C GLN A 152 -10.63 10.82 -5.31
N ARG A 153 -10.04 11.43 -4.28
CA ARG A 153 -9.39 10.70 -3.18
C ARG A 153 -10.38 9.92 -2.33
N GLN A 154 -11.57 10.47 -2.07
CA GLN A 154 -12.65 9.76 -1.36
C GLN A 154 -13.08 8.52 -2.15
N LYS A 155 -13.32 8.66 -3.46
CA LYS A 155 -13.67 7.54 -4.32
C LYS A 155 -12.59 6.45 -4.34
N GLN A 156 -11.32 6.85 -4.49
CA GLN A 156 -10.18 5.90 -4.45
C GLN A 156 -10.10 5.14 -3.12
N PHE A 157 -10.45 5.80 -2.01
CA PHE A 157 -10.51 5.16 -0.71
C PHE A 157 -11.67 4.18 -0.62
N GLU A 158 -12.88 4.55 -1.05
CA GLU A 158 -14.05 3.68 -1.08
C GLU A 158 -13.81 2.42 -1.94
N ASP A 159 -13.22 2.58 -3.12
CA ASP A 159 -12.85 1.48 -4.01
C ASP A 159 -11.87 0.53 -3.32
N LYS A 160 -10.86 1.08 -2.61
CA LYS A 160 -9.88 0.29 -1.84
C LYS A 160 -10.56 -0.49 -0.71
N ILE A 161 -11.42 0.15 0.08
CA ILE A 161 -12.16 -0.47 1.19
C ILE A 161 -13.06 -1.60 0.67
N THR A 162 -13.74 -1.37 -0.45
CA THR A 162 -14.60 -2.35 -1.13
C THR A 162 -13.79 -3.56 -1.63
N ALA A 163 -12.61 -3.33 -2.21
CA ALA A 163 -11.71 -4.40 -2.64
C ALA A 163 -11.17 -5.26 -1.48
N MET A 164 -11.25 -4.78 -0.24
CA MET A 164 -10.95 -5.54 0.97
C MET A 164 -12.18 -6.24 1.57
N GLY A 165 -13.35 -6.17 0.92
CA GLY A 165 -14.58 -6.78 1.39
C GLY A 165 -15.26 -6.04 2.55
N MET A 166 -14.91 -4.77 2.76
CA MET A 166 -15.53 -3.91 3.77
C MET A 166 -16.40 -2.84 3.09
N THR A 167 -17.44 -2.37 3.78
CA THR A 167 -18.18 -1.17 3.35
C THR A 167 -17.72 0.06 4.13
N MET A 168 -17.91 1.24 3.55
CA MET A 168 -17.58 2.48 4.25
C MET A 168 -18.37 2.64 5.55
N GLU A 169 -19.61 2.17 5.59
CA GLU A 169 -20.44 2.17 6.78
C GLU A 169 -19.90 1.25 7.88
N GLN A 170 -19.43 0.04 7.52
CA GLN A 170 -18.76 -0.87 8.45
C GLN A 170 -17.50 -0.21 9.03
N LEU A 171 -16.75 0.52 8.20
CA LEU A 171 -15.56 1.25 8.59
C LEU A 171 -15.86 2.39 9.58
N GLN A 172 -16.88 3.18 9.30
CA GLN A 172 -17.33 4.27 10.17
C GLN A 172 -17.83 3.75 11.52
N ARG A 173 -18.59 2.65 11.53
CA ARG A 173 -19.02 1.99 12.77
C ARG A 173 -17.82 1.50 13.61
N MET A 174 -16.75 1.03 12.96
CA MET A 174 -15.51 0.66 13.66
C MET A 174 -14.78 1.88 14.25
N GLY A 175 -14.85 3.04 13.60
CA GLY A 175 -14.31 4.31 14.11
C GLY A 175 -15.11 4.90 15.27
N GLN A 176 -16.44 4.75 15.27
CA GLN A 176 -17.33 5.34 16.27
C GLN A 176 -17.34 4.63 17.64
N ARG A 177 -16.84 3.39 17.74
CA ARG A 177 -16.76 2.62 19.01
C ARG A 177 -15.80 3.23 20.07
N ARG A 178 -15.33 4.47 19.87
CA ARG A 178 -14.40 5.19 20.76
C ARG A 178 -14.77 6.65 21.00
N GLN A 179 -16.04 7.05 20.89
CA GLN A 179 -16.50 8.18 21.70
C GLN A 179 -16.91 7.64 23.07
N PRO A 180 -16.02 7.66 24.10
CA PRO A 180 -16.52 7.60 25.46
C PRO A 180 -17.45 8.81 25.65
N GLN A 181 -18.66 8.55 26.13
CA GLN A 181 -19.44 9.59 26.79
C GLN A 181 -18.70 10.07 28.05
#